data_AF-B2KYI6-F1
#
_entry.id   AF-B2KYI6-F1
#
_cell.length_a   1.000
_cell.length_b   1.000
_cell.length_c   1.000
_cell.angle_alpha   90.00
_cell.angle_beta   90.00
_cell.angle_gamma   90.00
#
_symmetry.space_group_name_H-M   'P 1'
#
loop_
_entity.id
_entity.type
_entity.pdbx_description
1 polymer ?
#
loop_
_entity_poly.entity_id
_entity_poly.type
_entity_poly.pdbx_seq_one_letter_code
_entity_poly.pdbx_strand_id
1 'polypeptide(L)'
;LAAMLDNHIHHGNALGIDSRRIAWKRVVDMNDRQLRHIVNGLQGKINGVPREDGYDITVASEIMAVLCLATSLSDLKERLARIIVAYTFDGRPVTAADLKAEGAMATLLKNAINPNLVQTLEGTPAFVHGGPFANIAHGCNSVLATKLALRQA
;
A
#
# COMPACT_ATOMS: atom_id res chain seq x y z
N LEU A 1 -5.49 2.41 -4.42
CA LEU A 1 -4.40 3.06 -5.17
C LEU A 1 -4.33 2.60 -6.62
N ALA A 2 -3.98 1.34 -6.90
CA ALA A 2 -3.85 0.81 -8.26
C ALA A 2 -5.08 1.10 -9.17
N ALA A 3 -6.30 0.90 -8.67
CA ALA A 3 -7.52 1.23 -9.41
C ALA A 3 -7.63 2.73 -9.75
N MET A 4 -7.29 3.63 -8.82
CA MET A 4 -7.32 5.09 -9.07
C MET A 4 -6.26 5.51 -10.08
N LEU A 5 -5.10 4.84 -10.09
CA LEU A 5 -4.03 5.07 -11.05
C LEU A 5 -4.49 4.72 -12.47
N ASP A 6 -4.99 3.50 -12.69
CA ASP A 6 -5.45 3.09 -14.02
C ASP A 6 -6.67 3.90 -14.47
N ASN A 7 -7.56 4.27 -13.54
CA ASN A 7 -8.70 5.15 -13.80
C ASN A 7 -8.25 6.54 -14.26
N HIS A 8 -7.24 7.13 -13.60
CA HIS A 8 -6.68 8.42 -14.00
C HIS A 8 -6.10 8.38 -15.43
N ILE A 9 -5.40 7.30 -15.78
CA ILE A 9 -4.87 7.10 -17.13
C ILE A 9 -6.03 6.98 -18.13
N HIS A 10 -7.05 6.16 -17.81
CA HIS A 10 -8.21 5.95 -18.67
C HIS A 10 -9.00 7.23 -18.97
N HIS A 11 -9.17 8.10 -17.98
CA HIS A 11 -9.95 9.34 -18.09
C HIS A 11 -9.14 10.58 -18.53
N GLY A 12 -8.07 10.37 -19.29
CA GLY A 12 -7.35 11.46 -19.98
C GLY A 12 -5.93 11.69 -19.50
N ASN A 13 -5.46 10.94 -18.49
CA ASN A 13 -4.06 10.91 -18.06
C ASN A 13 -3.43 12.31 -17.88
N ALA A 14 -4.12 13.23 -17.21
CA ALA A 14 -3.70 14.63 -17.10
C ALA A 14 -2.33 14.82 -16.41
N LEU A 15 -1.84 13.79 -15.70
CA LEU A 15 -0.52 13.78 -15.06
C LEU A 15 0.61 13.34 -16.01
N GLY A 16 0.27 12.84 -17.21
CA GLY A 16 1.24 12.38 -18.19
C GLY A 16 1.97 11.11 -17.76
N ILE A 17 1.30 10.21 -17.03
CA ILE A 17 1.89 8.94 -16.55
C ILE A 17 2.25 8.07 -17.75
N ASP A 18 3.48 7.56 -17.77
CA ASP A 18 3.89 6.52 -18.72
C ASP A 18 3.48 5.15 -18.16
N SER A 19 2.57 4.45 -18.84
CA SER A 19 2.04 3.15 -18.39
C SER A 19 3.12 2.06 -18.30
N ARG A 20 4.27 2.25 -18.96
CA ARG A 20 5.43 1.36 -18.92
C ARG A 20 6.33 1.63 -17.71
N ARG A 21 6.11 2.75 -17.01
CA ARG A 21 6.91 3.20 -15.85
C ARG A 21 6.07 3.32 -14.58
N ILE A 22 5.05 2.46 -14.44
CA ILE A 22 4.31 2.31 -13.20
C ILE A 22 5.13 1.40 -12.28
N ALA A 23 5.54 1.94 -11.14
CA ALA A 23 6.26 1.17 -10.11
C ALA A 23 5.30 0.45 -9.16
N TRP A 24 4.06 0.97 -9.04
CA TRP A 24 3.04 0.43 -8.14
C TRP A 24 2.39 -0.85 -8.68
N LYS A 25 2.56 -1.95 -7.93
CA LYS A 25 1.89 -3.23 -8.21
C LYS A 25 0.58 -3.39 -7.45
N ARG A 26 -0.21 -4.38 -7.86
CA ARG A 26 -1.38 -4.86 -7.12
C ARG A 26 -0.95 -5.84 -6.03
N VAL A 27 -1.87 -6.19 -5.12
CA VAL A 27 -1.58 -7.16 -4.06
C VAL A 27 -2.75 -8.10 -3.78
N VAL A 28 -2.43 -9.29 -3.28
CA VAL A 28 -3.39 -10.26 -2.75
C VAL A 28 -2.72 -11.09 -1.65
N ASP A 29 -3.45 -11.45 -0.60
CA ASP A 29 -2.90 -12.28 0.48
C ASP A 29 -3.10 -13.78 0.19
N MET A 30 -2.50 -14.23 -0.91
CA MET A 30 -2.52 -15.62 -1.35
C MET A 30 -1.19 -15.97 -2.01
N ASN A 31 -0.77 -17.22 -1.84
CA ASN A 31 0.41 -17.75 -2.52
C ASN A 31 0.09 -18.11 -3.98
N ASP A 32 -0.24 -17.10 -4.78
CA ASP A 32 -0.61 -17.27 -6.19
C ASP A 32 0.53 -16.85 -7.13
N ARG A 33 1.22 -17.83 -7.68
CA ARG A 33 2.30 -17.58 -8.64
C ARG A 33 1.81 -17.03 -9.99
N GLN A 34 0.54 -17.26 -10.35
CA GLN A 34 0.02 -16.90 -11.68
C GLN A 34 -0.14 -15.40 -11.85
N LEU A 35 -0.23 -14.65 -10.75
CA LEU A 35 -0.40 -13.20 -10.77
C LEU A 35 0.93 -12.42 -10.74
N ARG A 36 2.09 -13.10 -10.74
CA ARG A 36 3.40 -12.44 -10.70
C ARG A 36 3.65 -11.51 -11.90
N HIS A 37 3.21 -11.95 -13.08
CA HIS A 37 3.34 -11.21 -14.33
C HIS A 37 2.03 -11.34 -15.10
N ILE A 38 1.38 -10.21 -15.36
CA ILE A 38 0.11 -10.16 -16.08
C ILE A 38 0.11 -9.02 -17.08
N VAL A 39 -0.85 -9.06 -18.00
CA VAL A 39 -1.27 -7.89 -18.78
C VAL A 39 -2.71 -7.58 -18.39
N ASN A 40 -2.99 -6.33 -18.04
CA ASN A 40 -4.33 -5.87 -17.67
C ASN A 40 -4.83 -4.77 -18.63
N GLY A 41 -6.04 -4.24 -18.41
CA GLY A 41 -6.62 -3.18 -19.27
C GLY A 41 -6.94 -3.63 -20.70
N LEU A 42 -7.17 -4.93 -20.90
CA LEU A 42 -7.47 -5.55 -22.19
C LEU A 42 -8.94 -5.35 -22.61
N GLN A 43 -9.29 -5.88 -23.79
CA GLN A 43 -10.66 -5.88 -24.34
C GLN A 43 -11.18 -4.50 -24.78
N GLY A 44 -10.31 -3.69 -25.39
CA GLY A 44 -10.69 -2.45 -26.08
C GLY A 44 -10.83 -1.23 -25.17
N LYS A 45 -11.09 -0.07 -25.79
CA LYS A 45 -10.98 1.27 -25.18
C LYS A 45 -11.80 1.44 -23.89
N ILE A 46 -12.97 0.80 -23.79
CA ILE A 46 -13.89 0.94 -22.65
C ILE A 46 -13.28 0.34 -21.37
N ASN A 47 -12.36 -0.61 -21.50
CA ASN A 47 -11.83 -1.41 -20.39
C ASN A 47 -10.45 -0.94 -19.88
N GLY A 48 -9.93 0.17 -20.40
CA GLY A 48 -8.69 0.79 -19.92
C GLY A 48 -7.60 0.91 -20.98
N VAL A 49 -6.36 1.05 -20.51
CA VAL A 49 -5.15 1.13 -21.34
C VAL A 49 -4.32 -0.13 -21.04
N PRO A 50 -4.04 -0.98 -22.04
CA PRO A 50 -3.22 -2.18 -21.84
C PRO A 50 -1.83 -1.86 -21.29
N ARG A 51 -1.40 -2.61 -20.28
CA ARG A 51 -0.04 -2.54 -19.74
C ARG A 51 0.36 -3.84 -19.04
N GLU A 52 1.66 -4.03 -18.90
CA GLU A 52 2.23 -5.03 -18.00
C GLU A 52 2.01 -4.63 -16.54
N ASP A 53 1.72 -5.62 -15.70
CA ASP A 53 1.51 -5.44 -14.27
C ASP A 53 1.88 -6.72 -13.52
N GLY A 54 1.75 -6.69 -12.19
CA GLY A 54 1.90 -7.86 -11.36
C GLY A 54 1.27 -7.68 -10.00
N TYR A 55 1.20 -8.78 -9.27
CA TYR A 55 0.81 -8.82 -7.87
C TYR A 55 1.99 -9.23 -7.00
N ASP A 56 2.10 -8.57 -5.86
CA ASP A 56 2.88 -9.06 -4.73
C ASP A 56 1.93 -9.61 -3.65
N ILE A 57 2.48 -10.38 -2.69
CA ILE A 57 1.70 -10.76 -1.51
C ILE A 57 1.45 -9.52 -0.63
N THR A 58 0.28 -9.41 0.02
CA THR A 58 -0.14 -8.19 0.73
C THR A 58 0.89 -7.62 1.71
N VAL A 59 1.60 -8.48 2.45
CA VAL A 59 2.63 -8.07 3.42
C VAL A 59 3.90 -7.46 2.79
N ALA A 60 4.10 -7.64 1.48
CA ALA A 60 5.17 -6.99 0.72
C ALA A 60 4.83 -5.55 0.30
N SER A 61 3.56 -5.12 0.46
CA SER A 61 3.12 -3.79 0.08
C SER A 61 3.84 -2.70 0.89
N GLU A 62 4.21 -1.60 0.24
CA GLU A 62 4.66 -0.39 0.94
C GLU A 62 3.59 0.15 1.91
N ILE A 63 2.29 -0.10 1.66
CA ILE A 63 1.21 0.23 2.60
C ILE A 63 1.41 -0.49 3.94
N MET A 64 1.86 -1.75 3.94
CA MET A 64 2.15 -2.49 5.17
C MET A 64 3.33 -1.88 5.92
N ALA A 65 4.40 -1.50 5.22
CA ALA A 65 5.55 -0.83 5.83
C ALA A 65 5.14 0.54 6.42
N VAL A 66 4.35 1.32 5.68
CA VAL A 66 3.80 2.60 6.12
C VAL A 66 2.89 2.44 7.34
N LEU A 67 2.01 1.44 7.37
CA LEU A 67 1.18 1.12 8.52
C LEU A 67 2.02 0.81 9.76
N CYS A 68 3.08 0.02 9.60
CA CYS A 68 3.95 -0.38 10.71
C CYS A 68 4.79 0.78 11.24
N LEU A 69 5.16 1.76 10.41
CA LEU A 69 5.98 2.90 10.81
C LEU A 69 5.16 4.14 11.24
N ALA A 70 3.86 4.18 10.97
CA ALA A 70 3.01 5.30 11.32
C ALA A 70 2.85 5.43 12.85
N THR A 71 2.82 6.68 13.32
CA THR A 71 2.67 7.05 14.74
C THR A 71 1.29 7.60 15.09
N SER A 72 0.46 7.86 14.07
CA SER A 72 -0.92 8.34 14.19
C SER A 72 -1.63 8.19 12.84
N LEU A 73 -2.97 8.38 12.81
CA LEU A 73 -3.72 8.39 11.55
C LEU A 73 -3.30 9.54 10.62
N SER A 74 -2.92 10.70 11.19
CA SER A 74 -2.41 11.83 10.41
C SER A 74 -1.06 11.51 9.78
N ASP A 75 -0.12 10.95 10.55
CA ASP A 75 1.19 10.49 10.06
C ASP A 75 1.03 9.37 9.00
N LEU A 76 0.09 8.44 9.22
CA LEU A 76 -0.26 7.42 8.21
C LEU A 76 -0.67 8.08 6.89
N LYS A 77 -1.60 9.04 6.94
CA LYS A 77 -2.10 9.74 5.73
C LYS A 77 -0.97 10.47 5.01
N GLU A 78 -0.11 11.17 5.74
CA GLU A 78 1.03 11.89 5.17
C GLU A 78 2.06 10.96 4.52
N ARG A 79 2.33 9.79 5.14
CA ARG A 79 3.21 8.77 4.55
C ARG A 79 2.61 8.18 3.29
N LEU A 80 1.33 7.83 3.31
CA LEU A 80 0.61 7.33 2.15
C LEU A 80 0.65 8.31 0.98
N ALA A 81 0.52 9.62 1.25
CA ALA A 81 0.59 10.66 0.22
C ALA A 81 1.93 10.68 -0.53
N ARG A 82 3.05 10.40 0.16
CA ARG A 82 4.41 10.47 -0.40
C ARG A 82 4.81 9.24 -1.23
N ILE A 83 3.99 8.19 -1.25
CA ILE A 83 4.27 6.97 -2.03
C ILE A 83 4.38 7.35 -3.51
N ILE A 84 5.51 7.02 -4.14
CA ILE A 84 5.70 7.16 -5.59
C ILE A 84 5.05 5.96 -6.26
N VAL A 85 4.13 6.21 -7.20
CA VAL A 85 3.36 5.16 -7.86
C VAL A 85 3.77 4.93 -9.31
N ALA A 86 4.26 5.97 -9.97
CA ALA A 86 4.66 5.91 -11.38
C ALA A 86 5.61 7.05 -11.72
N TYR A 87 6.08 7.04 -12.96
CA TYR A 87 6.81 8.15 -13.56
C TYR A 87 6.08 8.63 -14.82
N THR A 88 6.20 9.93 -15.08
CA THR A 88 5.69 10.55 -16.30
C THR A 88 6.57 10.21 -17.51
N PHE A 89 6.11 10.56 -18.72
CA PHE A 89 6.91 10.41 -19.95
C PHE A 89 8.26 11.17 -19.90
N ASP A 90 8.29 12.33 -19.24
CA ASP A 90 9.50 13.14 -18.99
C ASP A 90 10.28 12.68 -17.74
N GLY A 91 9.85 11.62 -17.06
CA GLY A 91 10.57 10.99 -15.95
C GLY A 91 10.37 11.63 -14.58
N ARG A 92 9.39 12.54 -14.42
CA ARG A 92 9.03 13.09 -13.11
C ARG A 92 8.27 12.03 -12.28
N PRO A 93 8.52 11.94 -10.96
CA PRO A 93 7.76 11.03 -10.11
C PRO A 93 6.31 11.50 -9.96
N VAL A 94 5.39 10.55 -9.91
CA VAL A 94 3.97 10.76 -9.59
C VAL A 94 3.67 10.04 -8.28
N THR A 95 3.04 10.75 -7.35
CA THR A 95 2.73 10.27 -6.01
C THR A 95 1.27 9.86 -5.85
N ALA A 96 0.96 9.17 -4.75
CA ALA A 96 -0.43 8.89 -4.38
C ALA A 96 -1.24 10.17 -4.09
N ALA A 97 -0.58 11.24 -3.62
CA ALA A 97 -1.22 12.55 -3.42
C ALA A 97 -1.62 13.22 -4.73
N ASP A 98 -0.82 13.07 -5.80
CA ASP A 98 -1.17 13.57 -7.13
C ASP A 98 -2.44 12.90 -7.68
N LEU A 99 -2.68 11.64 -7.29
CA LEU A 99 -3.91 10.90 -7.55
C LEU A 99 -5.03 11.14 -6.53
N LYS A 100 -4.80 11.98 -5.50
CA LYS A 100 -5.73 12.28 -4.41
C LYS A 100 -6.21 11.02 -3.66
N ALA A 101 -5.34 10.02 -3.51
CA ALA A 101 -5.71 8.72 -2.98
C ALA A 101 -5.49 8.58 -1.46
N GLU A 102 -4.69 9.44 -0.85
CA GLU A 102 -4.22 9.33 0.54
C GLU A 102 -5.37 9.39 1.56
N GLY A 103 -6.38 10.25 1.34
CA GLY A 103 -7.53 10.37 2.24
C GLY A 103 -8.42 9.12 2.22
N ALA A 104 -8.66 8.56 1.04
CA ALA A 104 -9.43 7.33 0.88
C ALA A 104 -8.67 6.13 1.47
N MET A 105 -7.37 6.02 1.24
CA MET A 105 -6.55 4.95 1.83
C MET A 105 -6.48 5.06 3.37
N ALA A 106 -6.29 6.26 3.92
CA ALA A 106 -6.30 6.47 5.37
C ALA A 106 -7.67 6.11 5.97
N THR A 107 -8.77 6.41 5.28
CA THR A 107 -10.11 6.01 5.71
C THR A 107 -10.26 4.49 5.79
N LEU A 108 -9.80 3.75 4.79
CA LEU A 108 -9.83 2.28 4.79
C LEU A 108 -8.98 1.68 5.92
N LEU A 109 -7.90 2.35 6.30
CA LEU A 109 -6.98 1.90 7.35
C LEU A 109 -7.29 2.48 8.74
N LYS A 110 -8.36 3.27 8.88
CA LYS A 110 -8.69 4.01 10.11
C LYS A 110 -8.77 3.11 11.34
N ASN A 111 -9.37 1.93 11.21
CA ASN A 111 -9.46 0.97 12.31
C ASN A 111 -8.25 0.04 12.35
N ALA A 112 -7.69 -0.28 11.18
CA ALA A 112 -6.55 -1.19 11.02
C ALA A 112 -5.23 -0.63 11.57
N ILE A 113 -5.16 0.67 11.91
CA ILE A 113 -4.00 1.28 12.56
C ILE A 113 -3.93 0.98 14.07
N ASN A 114 -5.01 0.47 14.67
CA ASN A 114 -5.09 0.22 16.11
C ASN A 114 -4.48 -1.15 16.47
N PRO A 115 -3.53 -1.24 17.41
CA PRO A 115 -2.98 -2.51 17.87
C PRO A 115 -4.05 -3.49 18.39
N ASN A 116 -3.94 -4.77 18.03
CA ASN A 116 -4.86 -5.81 18.51
C ASN A 116 -4.33 -6.42 19.81
N LEU A 117 -5.11 -6.34 20.88
CA LEU A 117 -4.80 -7.00 22.16
C LEU A 117 -5.31 -8.43 22.16
N VAL A 118 -4.43 -9.35 22.53
CA VAL A 118 -4.71 -10.77 22.77
C VAL A 118 -4.02 -11.21 24.06
N GLN A 119 -4.05 -12.50 24.36
CA GLN A 119 -3.35 -13.08 25.51
C GLN A 119 -2.60 -14.35 25.11
N THR A 120 -1.53 -14.66 25.84
CA THR A 120 -0.84 -15.95 25.78
C THR A 120 -1.66 -17.04 26.49
N LEU A 121 -1.20 -18.30 26.45
CA LEU A 121 -1.85 -19.42 27.15
C LEU A 121 -1.91 -19.22 28.68
N GLU A 122 -1.00 -18.44 29.25
CA GLU A 122 -0.92 -18.14 30.69
C GLU A 122 -1.62 -16.83 31.06
N GLY A 123 -2.36 -16.23 30.13
CA GLY A 123 -3.09 -14.98 30.37
C GLY A 123 -2.26 -13.70 30.29
N THR A 124 -0.95 -13.80 29.98
CA THR A 124 -0.11 -12.61 29.76
C THR A 124 -0.61 -11.81 28.56
N PRO A 125 -0.88 -10.50 28.68
CA PRO A 125 -1.30 -9.64 27.56
C PRO A 125 -0.25 -9.58 26.45
N ALA A 126 -0.70 -9.61 25.19
CA ALA A 126 0.17 -9.50 24.02
C ALA A 126 -0.48 -8.64 22.92
N PHE A 127 0.32 -7.83 22.22
CA PHE A 127 -0.13 -7.13 21.02
C PHE A 127 0.32 -7.86 19.75
N VAL A 128 -0.60 -8.03 18.80
CA VAL A 128 -0.31 -8.56 17.46
C VAL A 128 -0.74 -7.53 16.42
N HIS A 129 0.22 -6.83 15.81
CA HIS A 129 -0.12 -5.73 14.89
C HIS A 129 1.01 -5.43 13.89
N GLY A 130 0.64 -5.44 12.61
CA GLY A 130 1.58 -5.28 11.50
C GLY A 130 2.36 -6.56 11.19
N GLY A 131 3.00 -6.58 10.03
CA GLY A 131 3.80 -7.73 9.57
C GLY A 131 4.41 -7.47 8.20
N PRO A 132 5.32 -6.50 8.06
CA PRO A 132 6.02 -6.26 6.80
C PRO A 132 7.11 -7.32 6.59
N PHE A 133 7.50 -7.53 5.34
CA PHE A 133 8.70 -8.32 5.04
C PHE A 133 9.97 -7.75 5.70
N ALA A 134 10.96 -8.60 5.92
CA ALA A 134 12.24 -8.25 6.57
C ALA A 134 13.41 -8.05 5.59
N ASN A 135 13.18 -8.28 4.29
CA ASN A 135 14.20 -8.13 3.23
C ASN A 135 14.00 -6.85 2.42
N ILE A 136 12.78 -6.58 1.98
CA ILE A 136 12.40 -5.37 1.23
C ILE A 136 11.79 -4.28 2.13
N ALA A 137 11.60 -4.60 3.41
CA ALA A 137 11.13 -3.70 4.45
C ALA A 137 11.79 -4.10 5.79
N HIS A 138 11.31 -3.57 6.92
CA HIS A 138 12.02 -3.60 8.20
C HIS A 138 11.71 -4.82 9.10
N GLY A 139 10.74 -5.67 8.77
CA GLY A 139 10.49 -6.92 9.49
C GLY A 139 10.08 -6.80 10.96
N CYS A 140 9.49 -5.68 11.39
CA CYS A 140 9.02 -5.50 12.76
C CYS A 140 7.50 -5.29 12.82
N ASN A 141 6.91 -5.57 13.98
CA ASN A 141 5.54 -5.14 14.29
C ASN A 141 5.45 -3.61 14.34
N SER A 142 4.23 -3.08 14.38
CA SER A 142 4.02 -1.63 14.30
C SER A 142 4.64 -0.84 15.47
N VAL A 143 5.11 0.37 15.18
CA VAL A 143 5.57 1.38 16.15
C VAL A 143 4.50 1.68 17.19
N LEU A 144 3.23 1.76 16.81
CA LEU A 144 2.12 2.03 17.73
C LEU A 144 1.97 0.93 18.79
N ALA A 145 2.01 -0.34 18.39
CA ALA A 145 1.93 -1.47 19.33
C ALA A 145 3.10 -1.44 20.33
N THR A 146 4.33 -1.24 19.84
CA THR A 146 5.52 -1.18 20.69
C THR A 146 5.47 0.02 21.65
N LYS A 147 5.07 1.21 21.18
CA LYS A 147 4.93 2.39 22.03
C LYS A 147 3.83 2.25 23.08
N LEU A 148 2.72 1.59 22.73
CA LEU A 148 1.64 1.33 23.67
C LEU A 148 2.08 0.34 24.76
N ALA A 149 2.79 -0.72 24.39
CA ALA A 149 3.37 -1.68 25.33
C ALA A 149 4.32 -1.00 26.32
N LEU A 150 5.25 -0.16 25.84
CA LEU A 150 6.21 0.56 26.70
C LEU A 150 5.57 1.54 27.71
N ARG A 151 4.31 1.95 27.50
CA ARG A 151 3.60 2.88 28.38
C ARG A 151 2.67 2.18 29.38
N GLN A 152 2.31 0.94 29.12
CA GLN A 152 1.31 0.18 29.89
C GLN A 152 1.90 -1.03 30.63
N ALA A 153 3.15 -1.39 30.31
CA ALA A 153 3.92 -2.42 30.99
C ALA A 153 4.65 -1.88 32.22
#